data_AF-A0A527GKI3-F1
#
_entry.id   AF-A0A527GKI3-F1
#
_cell.length_a   1.000
_cell.length_b   1.000
_cell.length_c   1.000
_cell.angle_alpha   90.00
_cell.angle_beta   90.00
_cell.angle_gamma   90.00
#
_symmetry.space_group_name_H-M   'P 1'
#
loop_
_entity.id
_entity.type
_entity.pdbx_description
1 polymer ?
#
loop_
_entity_poly.entity_id
_entity_poly.type
_entity_poly.pdbx_seq_one_letter_code
_entity_poly.pdbx_strand_id
1 'polypeptide(L)'
;ATAQAEGISVHQRLDALAAERPAGADGLTVLPYFLGEKTPIHDPAARGAIDGLTLSHDIGHVWRALLEAYAFAIAHHIEVLNDMGHRTERYLASDGGSSSKVWMQIVADVLQ
;
A
#
# COMPACT_ATOMS: atom_id res chain seq x y z
N ALA A 1 16.25 -11.45 12.46
CA ALA A 1 17.31 -11.80 11.51
C ALA A 1 17.32 -10.78 10.38
N THR A 2 18.47 -10.47 9.80
CA THR A 2 18.60 -9.48 8.72
C THR A 2 18.30 -10.12 7.37
N ALA A 3 17.74 -9.36 6.42
CA ALA A 3 17.44 -9.88 5.07
C ALA A 3 18.67 -10.51 4.38
N GLN A 4 19.85 -9.95 4.65
CA GLN A 4 21.13 -10.47 4.17
C GLN A 4 21.47 -11.87 4.70
N ALA A 5 21.10 -12.20 5.94
CA ALA A 5 21.33 -13.53 6.51
C ALA A 5 20.39 -14.59 5.89
N GLU A 6 19.26 -14.16 5.34
CA GLU A 6 18.24 -15.01 4.71
C GLU A 6 18.42 -15.10 3.18
N GLY A 7 19.38 -14.38 2.60
CA GLY A 7 19.62 -14.37 1.15
C GLY A 7 18.48 -13.74 0.33
N ILE A 8 17.63 -12.93 0.96
CA ILE A 8 16.47 -12.27 0.34
C ILE A 8 16.64 -10.74 0.32
N SER A 9 15.84 -10.06 -0.50
CA SER A 9 15.80 -8.60 -0.49
C SER A 9 15.12 -8.07 0.77
N VAL A 10 15.43 -6.82 1.14
CA VAL A 10 14.75 -6.17 2.28
C VAL A 10 13.24 -6.06 2.07
N HIS A 11 12.78 -5.90 0.81
CA HIS A 11 11.35 -5.83 0.48
C HIS A 11 10.67 -7.18 0.71
N GLN A 12 11.31 -8.28 0.28
CA GLN A 12 10.79 -9.63 0.52
C GLN A 12 10.66 -9.92 2.02
N ARG A 13 11.62 -9.45 2.83
CA ARG A 13 11.54 -9.59 4.28
C ARG A 13 10.40 -8.77 4.89
N LEU A 14 10.24 -7.51 4.48
CA LEU A 14 9.17 -6.65 4.98
C LEU A 14 7.79 -7.17 4.55
N ASP A 15 7.66 -7.68 3.33
CA ASP A 15 6.44 -8.33 2.82
C ASP A 15 6.06 -9.53 3.69
N ALA A 16 7.03 -10.38 4.05
CA ALA A 16 6.78 -11.51 4.95
C ALA A 16 6.27 -11.05 6.32
N LEU A 17 6.84 -9.99 6.89
CA LEU A 17 6.38 -9.43 8.17
C LEU A 17 4.98 -8.82 8.07
N ALA A 18 4.67 -8.12 6.98
CA ALA A 18 3.35 -7.53 6.75
C ALA A 18 2.26 -8.58 6.48
N ALA A 19 2.61 -9.71 5.85
CA ALA A 19 1.70 -10.82 5.62
C ALA A 19 1.19 -11.45 6.92
N GLU A 20 1.98 -11.37 8.00
CA GLU A 20 1.59 -11.83 9.34
C GLU A 20 0.66 -10.86 10.08
N ARG A 21 0.47 -9.64 9.55
CA ARG A 21 -0.41 -8.63 10.16
C ARG A 21 -1.82 -8.72 9.57
N PRO A 22 -2.86 -8.42 10.37
CA PRO A 22 -4.23 -8.40 9.85
C PRO A 22 -4.42 -7.26 8.84
N ALA A 23 -5.48 -7.38 8.02
CA ALA A 23 -5.94 -6.27 7.19
C ALA A 23 -6.31 -5.06 8.05
N GLY A 24 -5.95 -3.86 7.58
CA GLY A 24 -6.10 -2.61 8.33
C GLY A 24 -4.99 -2.34 9.34
N ALA A 25 -3.94 -3.18 9.38
CA ALA A 25 -2.73 -2.99 10.18
C ALA A 25 -2.99 -2.61 11.65
N ASP A 26 -4.00 -3.23 12.28
CA ASP A 26 -4.47 -2.93 13.64
C ASP A 26 -4.82 -1.46 13.90
N GLY A 27 -5.37 -0.79 12.88
CA GLY A 27 -5.82 0.61 12.93
C GLY A 27 -4.75 1.63 12.53
N LEU A 28 -3.55 1.19 12.14
CA LEU A 28 -2.51 2.06 11.64
C LEU A 28 -2.83 2.54 10.22
N THR A 29 -2.90 3.86 10.03
CA THR A 29 -3.19 4.47 8.73
C THR A 29 -1.96 5.21 8.19
N VAL A 30 -1.72 5.10 6.89
CA VAL A 30 -0.69 5.86 6.19
C VAL A 30 -1.31 6.67 5.06
N LEU A 31 -0.94 7.94 4.97
CA LEU A 31 -1.16 8.76 3.78
C LEU A 31 0.12 8.71 2.92
N PRO A 32 0.05 8.27 1.65
CA PRO A 32 1.24 7.98 0.85
C PRO A 32 1.86 9.21 0.14
N TYR A 33 1.41 10.42 0.49
CA TYR A 33 1.72 11.68 -0.23
C TYR A 33 3.14 12.22 0.07
N PHE A 34 4.15 11.35 0.13
CA PHE A 34 5.54 11.71 0.48
C PHE A 34 6.20 12.68 -0.51
N LEU A 35 5.69 12.76 -1.74
CA LEU A 35 6.16 13.66 -2.79
C LEU A 35 5.11 14.74 -3.16
N GLY A 36 4.11 14.96 -2.30
CA GLY A 36 2.85 15.59 -2.72
C GLY A 36 1.96 14.60 -3.46
N GLU A 37 0.82 15.08 -3.96
CA GLU A 37 -0.11 14.25 -4.73
C GLU A 37 -0.47 14.92 -6.06
N LYS A 38 -0.36 14.18 -7.16
CA LYS A 38 -0.67 14.68 -8.50
C LYS A 38 -2.10 14.38 -8.89
N THR A 39 -2.49 13.12 -8.80
CA THR A 39 -3.80 12.63 -9.19
C THR A 39 -4.28 11.71 -8.07
N PRO A 40 -5.55 11.79 -7.66
CA PRO A 40 -6.58 12.71 -8.13
C PRO A 40 -6.62 14.05 -7.38
N ILE A 41 -5.93 14.19 -6.24
CA ILE A 41 -6.06 15.36 -5.35
C ILE A 41 -5.43 16.64 -5.94
N HIS A 42 -4.36 16.49 -6.73
CA HIS A 42 -3.65 17.59 -7.37
C HIS A 42 -3.14 18.67 -6.39
N ASP A 43 -2.53 18.21 -5.29
CA ASP A 43 -1.97 19.06 -4.25
C ASP A 43 -0.45 18.79 -4.07
N PRO A 44 0.43 19.67 -4.55
CA PRO A 44 1.88 19.55 -4.33
C PRO A 44 2.30 19.84 -2.87
N ALA A 45 1.41 20.44 -2.06
CA ALA A 45 1.64 20.70 -0.64
C ALA A 45 1.23 19.51 0.25
N ALA A 46 0.53 18.50 -0.29
CA ALA A 46 0.19 17.29 0.45
C ALA A 46 1.45 16.61 1.02
N ARG A 47 1.33 16.00 2.19
CA ARG A 47 2.44 15.34 2.88
C ARG A 47 2.03 13.96 3.35
N GLY A 48 2.98 13.03 3.31
CA GLY A 48 2.80 11.72 3.90
C GLY A 48 2.64 11.82 5.42
N ALA A 49 1.81 10.96 5.97
CA ALA A 49 1.54 10.90 7.40
C ALA A 49 1.39 9.44 7.81
N ILE A 50 1.76 9.15 9.06
CA ILE A 50 1.47 7.88 9.73
C ILE A 50 0.65 8.25 10.96
N ASP A 51 -0.55 7.73 11.05
CA ASP A 51 -1.50 8.05 12.12
C ASP A 51 -2.00 6.77 12.80
N GLY A 52 -2.20 6.84 14.13
CA GLY A 52 -2.66 5.70 14.94
C GLY A 52 -1.56 4.80 15.51
N LEU A 53 -0.29 5.26 15.58
CA LEU A 53 0.78 4.47 16.21
C LEU A 53 0.51 4.20 17.70
N THR A 54 0.81 2.98 18.13
CA THR A 54 0.77 2.53 19.52
C THR A 54 2.00 1.64 19.79
N LEU A 55 2.23 1.26 21.05
CA LEU A 55 3.34 0.36 21.41
C LEU A 55 3.14 -1.09 20.94
N SER A 56 1.95 -1.48 20.47
CA SER A 56 1.73 -2.81 19.88
C SER A 56 2.15 -2.89 18.42
N HIS A 57 2.34 -1.74 17.76
CA HIS A 57 2.76 -1.71 16.37
C HIS A 57 4.27 -1.95 16.23
N ASP A 58 4.62 -2.74 15.22
CA ASP A 58 5.99 -3.03 14.80
C ASP A 58 6.19 -2.64 13.33
N ILE A 59 7.38 -2.92 12.79
CA ILE A 59 7.71 -2.61 11.39
C ILE A 59 6.81 -3.34 10.38
N GLY A 60 6.29 -4.53 10.75
CA GLY A 60 5.35 -5.27 9.91
C GLY A 60 4.02 -4.52 9.78
N HIS A 61 3.53 -3.89 10.86
CA HIS A 61 2.33 -3.07 10.81
C HIS A 61 2.53 -1.83 9.96
N VAL A 62 3.67 -1.14 10.13
CA VAL A 62 4.00 0.05 9.31
C VAL A 62 4.11 -0.32 7.83
N TRP A 63 4.76 -1.45 7.50
CA TRP A 63 4.84 -1.91 6.12
C TRP A 63 3.46 -2.31 5.57
N ARG A 64 2.64 -3.03 6.35
CA ARG A 64 1.28 -3.40 5.97
C ARG A 64 0.43 -2.17 5.66
N ALA A 65 0.44 -1.18 6.55
CA ALA A 65 -0.29 0.08 6.36
C ALA A 65 0.19 0.86 5.13
N LEU A 66 1.50 0.84 4.83
CA LEU A 66 2.05 1.44 3.61
C LEU A 66 1.54 0.74 2.34
N LEU A 67 1.56 -0.61 2.32
CA LEU A 67 1.05 -1.40 1.19
C LEU A 67 -0.44 -1.14 0.95
N GLU A 68 -1.24 -1.10 2.02
CA GLU A 68 -2.66 -0.76 1.99
C GLU A 68 -2.91 0.68 1.52
N ALA A 69 -2.12 1.65 2.00
CA ALA A 69 -2.22 3.05 1.58
C ALA A 69 -2.04 3.24 0.07
N TYR A 70 -1.06 2.56 -0.53
CA TYR A 70 -0.89 2.60 -1.99
C TYR A 70 -2.00 1.84 -2.73
N ALA A 71 -2.55 0.77 -2.15
CA ALA A 71 -3.72 0.09 -2.72
C ALA A 71 -4.95 1.01 -2.74
N PHE A 72 -5.21 1.75 -1.65
CA PHE A 72 -6.28 2.75 -1.60
C PHE A 72 -6.03 3.95 -2.53
N ALA A 73 -4.77 4.35 -2.72
CA ALA A 73 -4.46 5.36 -3.72
C ALA A 73 -4.84 4.89 -5.14
N ILE A 74 -4.61 3.61 -5.48
CA ILE A 74 -5.06 3.01 -6.74
C ILE A 74 -6.60 2.97 -6.81
N ALA A 75 -7.27 2.57 -5.73
CA ALA A 75 -8.73 2.55 -5.67
C ALA A 75 -9.34 3.94 -5.94
N HIS A 76 -8.79 4.99 -5.32
CA HIS A 76 -9.25 6.36 -5.54
C HIS A 76 -9.11 6.82 -7.01
N HIS A 77 -8.06 6.39 -7.71
CA HIS A 77 -7.94 6.65 -9.15
C HIS A 77 -9.04 5.95 -9.95
N ILE A 78 -9.34 4.69 -9.61
CA ILE A 78 -10.37 3.89 -10.28
C ILE A 78 -11.77 4.46 -10.00
N GLU A 79 -12.04 4.88 -8.76
CA GLU A 79 -13.28 5.57 -8.39
C GLU A 79 -13.49 6.82 -9.24
N VAL A 80 -12.48 7.69 -9.34
CA VAL A 80 -12.55 8.89 -10.18
C VAL A 80 -12.80 8.54 -11.66
N LEU A 81 -12.16 7.51 -12.20
CA LEU A 81 -12.42 7.05 -13.57
C LEU A 81 -13.84 6.51 -13.75
N ASN A 82 -14.32 5.70 -12.80
CA ASN A 82 -15.67 5.14 -12.82
C ASN A 82 -16.73 6.25 -12.74
N ASP A 83 -16.51 7.28 -11.90
CA ASP A 83 -17.39 8.45 -11.77
C ASP A 83 -17.45 9.27 -13.05
N MET A 84 -16.39 9.26 -13.85
CA MET A 84 -16.35 9.84 -15.20
C MET A 84 -17.03 8.95 -16.27
N GLY A 85 -17.56 7.79 -15.88
CA GLY A 85 -18.19 6.82 -16.78
C GLY A 85 -17.23 5.83 -17.43
N HIS A 86 -15.96 5.81 -17.04
CA HIS A 86 -14.96 4.86 -17.54
C HIS A 86 -14.91 3.62 -16.64
N ARG A 87 -15.88 2.72 -16.81
CA ARG A 87 -15.95 1.49 -16.02
C ARG A 87 -14.72 0.61 -16.23
N THR A 88 -14.04 0.26 -15.14
CA THR A 88 -12.90 -0.66 -15.19
C THR A 88 -13.36 -2.12 -15.13
N GLU A 89 -12.92 -2.94 -16.07
CA GLU A 89 -13.29 -4.37 -16.16
C GLU A 89 -12.12 -5.32 -15.89
N ARG A 90 -10.87 -4.84 -16.06
CA ARG A 90 -9.68 -5.66 -15.92
C ARG A 90 -8.51 -4.82 -15.43
N TYR A 91 -7.78 -5.38 -14.47
CA TYR A 91 -6.54 -4.81 -13.95
C TYR A 91 -5.33 -5.59 -14.50
N LEU A 92 -4.27 -4.86 -14.86
CA LEU A 92 -3.00 -5.42 -15.31
C LEU A 92 -1.89 -4.76 -14.49
N ALA A 93 -1.09 -5.57 -13.78
CA ALA A 93 0.03 -5.10 -12.99
C ALA A 93 1.35 -5.48 -13.67
N SER A 94 2.29 -4.53 -13.72
CA SER A 94 3.64 -4.72 -14.24
C SER A 94 4.68 -4.06 -13.32
N ASP A 95 5.96 -4.22 -13.68
CA ASP A 95 7.10 -3.58 -13.04
C ASP A 95 7.39 -4.05 -11.61
N GLY A 96 8.30 -3.37 -10.93
CA GLY A 96 8.91 -3.86 -9.68
C GLY A 96 7.89 -4.22 -8.59
N GLY A 97 6.85 -3.40 -8.43
CA GLY A 97 5.81 -3.63 -7.41
C GLY A 97 5.02 -4.93 -7.64
N SER A 98 4.83 -5.36 -8.89
CA SER A 98 4.10 -6.61 -9.18
C SER A 98 4.86 -7.88 -8.74
N SER A 99 6.11 -7.76 -8.30
CA SER A 99 6.85 -8.88 -7.70
C SER A 99 6.41 -9.22 -6.27
N SER A 100 5.75 -8.30 -5.57
CA SER A 100 5.22 -8.52 -4.22
C SER A 100 3.87 -9.25 -4.27
N LYS A 101 3.85 -10.54 -3.95
CA LYS A 101 2.60 -11.32 -3.88
C LYS A 101 1.64 -10.78 -2.82
N VAL A 102 2.18 -10.30 -1.70
CA VAL A 102 1.38 -9.74 -0.59
C VAL A 102 0.68 -8.48 -1.04
N TRP A 103 1.41 -7.55 -1.67
CA TRP A 103 0.81 -6.32 -2.16
C TRP A 103 -0.19 -6.57 -3.30
N MET A 104 0.12 -7.49 -4.23
CA MET A 104 -0.83 -7.86 -5.28
C MET A 104 -2.15 -8.41 -4.72
N GLN A 105 -2.11 -9.19 -3.65
CA GLN A 105 -3.33 -9.64 -2.98
C GLN A 105 -4.07 -8.49 -2.29
N ILE A 106 -3.37 -7.61 -1.58
CA ILE A 106 -3.98 -6.42 -0.94
C ILE A 106 -4.68 -5.54 -1.98
N VAL A 107 -4.02 -5.25 -3.11
CA VAL A 107 -4.62 -4.48 -4.20
C VAL A 107 -5.84 -5.22 -4.75
N ALA A 108 -5.75 -6.54 -4.98
CA ALA A 108 -6.90 -7.31 -5.46
C ALA A 108 -8.08 -7.24 -4.49
N ASP A 109 -7.85 -7.33 -3.18
CA ASP A 109 -8.89 -7.28 -2.15
C ASP A 109 -9.51 -5.87 -2.03
N VAL A 110 -8.70 -4.81 -2.16
CA VAL A 110 -9.16 -3.41 -2.10
C VAL A 110 -9.98 -3.02 -3.34
N LEU A 111 -9.73 -3.63 -4.50
CA LEU A 111 -10.39 -3.30 -5.77
C LEU A 111 -11.66 -4.14 -6.06
N GLN A 112 -12.08 -5.01 -5.15
CA GLN A 112 -13.36 -5.75 -5.25
C GLN A 112 -14.56 -4.83 -5.07
#